data_AF-A0A2S2KT72-F1
#
_entry.id   AF-A0A2S2KT72-F1
#
_cell.length_a   1.000
_cell.length_b   1.000
_cell.length_c   1.000
_cell.angle_alpha   90.00
_cell.angle_beta   90.00
_cell.angle_gamma   90.00
#
_symmetry.space_group_name_H-M   'P 1'
#
loop_
_entity.id
_entity.type
_entity.pdbx_description
1 polymer ?
#
loop_
_entity_poly.entity_id
_entity_poly.type
_entity_poly.pdbx_seq_one_letter_code
_entity_poly.pdbx_strand_id
1 'polypeptide(L)'
;MQDPDPLPWGALDRFQAHFIVKRDSGTSVGNFVAKTKLTTKGHFASKTVEKVEWDGPGSLASKLNADAELNEMIAKQSVKDATIYVEPTDGAIRIRNKWNNHLSFGITKDLFEIYDRIAGHIKSV
;
A
#
# COMPACT_ATOMS: atom_id res chain seq x y z
N MET A 1 35.52 7.48 -19.49
CA MET A 1 35.97 8.72 -18.84
C MET A 1 34.97 9.03 -17.75
N GLN A 2 35.41 9.03 -16.50
CA GLN A 2 34.57 9.28 -15.32
C GLN A 2 34.56 10.79 -15.09
N ASP A 3 33.38 11.37 -14.84
CA ASP A 3 33.23 12.82 -14.65
C ASP A 3 34.06 13.28 -13.43
N PRO A 4 35.01 14.22 -13.59
CA PRO A 4 35.85 14.70 -12.49
C PRO A 4 35.08 15.53 -11.45
N ASP A 5 33.87 15.98 -11.77
CA ASP A 5 33.04 16.80 -10.88
C ASP A 5 31.58 16.29 -10.89
N PRO A 6 31.32 15.08 -10.35
CA PRO A 6 29.98 14.55 -10.33
C PRO A 6 29.10 15.48 -9.50
N LEU A 7 28.13 16.13 -10.15
CA LEU A 7 27.10 16.89 -9.45
C LEU A 7 26.57 16.02 -8.30
N PRO A 8 26.49 16.54 -7.07
CA PRO A 8 25.93 15.79 -5.97
C PRO A 8 24.45 15.63 -6.31
N TRP A 9 24.10 14.51 -6.93
CA TRP A 9 22.74 14.00 -6.91
C TRP A 9 22.48 13.64 -5.44
N GLY A 10 22.26 14.66 -4.61
CA GLY A 10 21.85 14.49 -3.23
C GLY A 10 20.64 13.56 -3.23
N ALA A 11 20.49 12.76 -2.17
CA ALA A 11 19.38 11.84 -2.08
C ALA A 11 18.06 12.60 -2.33
N LEU A 12 17.35 12.25 -3.40
CA LEU A 12 16.04 12.85 -3.70
C LEU A 12 15.11 12.66 -2.50
N ASP A 13 14.46 13.74 -2.06
CA ASP A 13 13.49 13.67 -0.97
C ASP A 13 12.44 12.59 -1.21
N ARG A 14 12.15 11.81 -0.16
CA ARG A 14 11.23 10.69 -0.21
C ARG A 14 10.04 10.93 0.71
N PHE A 15 8.86 10.68 0.17
CA PHE A 15 7.57 10.88 0.84
C PHE A 15 6.79 9.57 0.86
N GLN A 16 5.92 9.42 1.86
CA GLN A 16 5.01 8.29 1.98
C GLN A 16 3.70 8.79 2.55
N ALA A 17 2.59 8.44 1.91
CA ALA A 17 1.26 8.78 2.42
C ALA A 17 0.83 7.74 3.46
N HIS A 18 0.38 8.23 4.62
CA HIS A 18 -0.14 7.41 5.71
C HIS A 18 -1.61 7.76 5.90
N PHE A 19 -2.47 6.78 5.68
CA PHE A 19 -3.89 6.86 5.98
C PHE A 19 -4.12 6.26 7.36
N ILE A 20 -4.65 7.06 8.28
CA ILE A 20 -4.79 6.68 9.69
C ILE A 20 -6.26 6.42 10.01
N VAL A 21 -6.56 5.18 10.37
CA VAL A 21 -7.89 4.76 10.83
C VAL A 21 -7.88 4.73 12.35
N LYS A 22 -8.70 5.58 12.98
CA LYS A 22 -8.87 5.59 14.45
C LYS A 22 -9.63 4.34 14.89
N ARG A 23 -8.88 3.30 15.24
CA ARG A 23 -9.36 2.01 15.73
C ARG A 23 -8.23 1.42 16.58
N ASP A 24 -8.50 1.21 17.85
CA ASP A 24 -7.56 0.55 18.75
C ASP A 24 -7.54 -0.96 18.43
N SER A 25 -6.35 -1.49 18.16
CA SER A 25 -6.16 -2.93 17.93
C SER A 25 -6.22 -3.75 19.23
N GLY A 26 -6.10 -3.10 20.40
CA GLY A 26 -5.98 -3.75 21.69
C GLY A 26 -4.90 -4.83 21.68
N THR A 27 -5.19 -5.99 22.24
CA THR A 27 -4.32 -7.18 22.19
C THR A 27 -4.38 -7.92 20.86
N SER A 28 -5.33 -7.59 19.98
CA SER A 28 -5.61 -8.28 18.72
C SER A 28 -4.83 -7.70 17.54
N VAL A 29 -3.59 -7.26 17.77
CA VAL A 29 -2.71 -6.61 16.79
C VAL A 29 -2.61 -7.44 15.48
N GLY A 30 -2.48 -8.76 15.59
CA GLY A 30 -2.40 -9.66 14.44
C GLY A 30 -3.62 -9.64 13.52
N ASN A 31 -4.82 -9.30 14.04
CA ASN A 31 -6.03 -9.20 13.22
C ASN A 31 -6.01 -8.04 12.23
N PHE A 32 -5.12 -7.08 12.43
CA PHE A 32 -5.05 -5.85 11.65
C PHE A 32 -3.73 -5.70 10.87
N VAL A 33 -2.92 -6.76 10.82
CA VAL A 33 -1.72 -6.81 9.97
C VAL A 33 -2.10 -7.47 8.64
N ALA A 34 -1.97 -6.72 7.56
CA ALA A 34 -2.18 -7.24 6.21
C ALA A 34 -1.25 -6.55 5.20
N LYS A 35 -0.85 -7.26 4.16
CA LYS A 35 -0.06 -6.72 3.05
C LYS A 35 -0.51 -7.36 1.75
N THR A 36 -0.56 -6.57 0.68
CA THR A 36 -0.81 -7.12 -0.67
C THR A 36 0.32 -8.06 -1.11
N LYS A 37 -0.05 -9.24 -1.59
CA LYS A 37 0.75 -10.18 -2.36
C LYS A 37 0.32 -10.06 -3.83
N LEU A 38 1.22 -9.52 -4.65
CA LEU A 38 0.93 -9.23 -6.05
C LEU A 38 1.52 -10.30 -6.97
N THR A 39 0.69 -10.83 -7.87
CA THR A 39 1.17 -11.55 -9.05
C THR A 39 1.28 -10.54 -10.18
N THR A 40 2.45 -10.46 -10.82
CA THR A 40 2.74 -9.46 -11.85
C THR A 40 3.23 -10.12 -13.13
N LYS A 41 2.94 -9.50 -14.27
CA LYS A 41 3.47 -9.90 -15.58
C LYS A 41 4.32 -8.79 -16.19
N GLY A 42 5.27 -9.18 -17.04
CA GLY A 42 6.21 -8.27 -17.70
C GLY A 42 7.45 -7.96 -16.86
N HIS A 43 8.30 -7.07 -17.38
CA HIS A 43 9.61 -6.75 -16.81
C HIS A 43 9.81 -5.24 -16.71
N PHE A 44 10.64 -4.80 -15.76
CA PHE A 44 11.02 -3.38 -15.59
C PHE A 44 9.80 -2.45 -15.51
N ALA A 45 9.75 -1.43 -16.38
CA ALA A 45 8.71 -0.40 -16.40
C ALA A 45 7.38 -0.86 -17.02
N SER A 46 7.37 -1.95 -17.79
CA SER A 46 6.13 -2.50 -18.37
C SER A 46 5.44 -3.51 -17.46
N LYS A 47 5.93 -3.68 -16.22
CA LYS A 47 5.36 -4.61 -15.26
C LYS A 47 3.98 -4.16 -14.80
N THR A 48 2.99 -5.03 -14.97
CA THR A 48 1.59 -4.80 -14.58
C THR A 48 1.15 -5.81 -13.51
N VAL A 49 0.11 -5.46 -12.75
CA VAL A 49 -0.49 -6.36 -11.74
C VAL A 49 -1.55 -7.22 -12.42
N GLU A 50 -1.46 -8.54 -12.27
CA GLU A 50 -2.46 -9.49 -12.79
C GLU A 50 -3.41 -9.98 -11.70
N LYS A 51 -2.89 -10.19 -10.49
CA LYS A 51 -3.67 -10.67 -9.35
C LYS A 51 -3.25 -9.95 -8.09
N VAL A 52 -4.23 -9.60 -7.27
CA VAL A 52 -4.05 -9.06 -5.93
C VAL A 52 -4.58 -10.07 -4.93
N GLU A 53 -3.74 -10.44 -3.98
CA GLU A 53 -4.11 -11.20 -2.80
C GLU A 53 -3.63 -10.42 -1.57
N TRP A 54 -4.16 -10.75 -0.40
CA TRP A 54 -3.75 -10.20 0.88
C TRP A 54 -3.16 -11.29 1.75
N ASP A 55 -1.99 -11.03 2.31
CA ASP A 55 -1.31 -11.88 3.27
C ASP A 55 -1.30 -11.22 4.64
N GLY A 56 -1.56 -11.99 5.69
CA GLY A 56 -1.69 -11.52 7.06
C GLY A 56 -2.21 -12.62 7.99
N PRO A 57 -1.84 -12.59 9.27
CA PRO A 57 -2.12 -13.70 10.18
C PRO A 57 -3.57 -13.74 10.71
N GLY A 58 -4.35 -12.67 10.51
CA GLY A 58 -5.69 -12.56 11.10
C GLY A 58 -6.79 -12.15 10.13
N SER A 59 -7.97 -11.89 10.69
CA SER A 59 -9.23 -11.82 9.94
C SER A 59 -9.30 -10.70 8.89
N LEU A 60 -8.53 -9.61 9.04
CA LEU A 60 -8.52 -8.53 8.06
C LEU A 60 -8.07 -9.02 6.68
N ALA A 61 -7.00 -9.83 6.60
CA ALA A 61 -6.51 -10.34 5.33
C ALA A 61 -7.57 -11.17 4.60
N SER A 62 -8.33 -12.01 5.33
CA SER A 62 -9.43 -12.77 4.76
C SER A 62 -10.56 -11.88 4.23
N LYS A 63 -10.93 -10.82 4.97
CA LYS A 63 -11.95 -9.86 4.51
C LYS A 63 -11.51 -9.10 3.26
N LEU A 64 -10.26 -8.66 3.22
CA LEU A 64 -9.70 -7.94 2.07
C LEU A 64 -9.59 -8.86 0.84
N ASN A 65 -9.27 -10.15 1.01
CA ASN A 65 -9.30 -11.13 -0.08
C ASN A 65 -10.73 -11.40 -0.61
N ALA A 66 -11.74 -11.34 0.25
CA ALA A 66 -13.14 -11.56 -0.15
C ALA A 66 -13.74 -10.38 -0.93
N ASP A 67 -13.13 -9.19 -0.87
CA ASP A 67 -13.59 -8.01 -1.57
C ASP A 67 -13.06 -7.97 -3.02
N ALA A 68 -13.81 -8.57 -3.94
CA ALA A 68 -13.41 -8.67 -5.35
C ALA A 68 -13.23 -7.30 -6.01
N GLU A 69 -14.10 -6.33 -5.70
CA GLU A 69 -14.06 -5.00 -6.29
C GLU A 69 -12.83 -4.22 -5.79
N LEU A 70 -12.52 -4.28 -4.49
CA LEU A 70 -11.27 -3.71 -3.96
C LEU A 70 -10.05 -4.28 -4.68
N ASN A 71 -9.99 -5.61 -4.86
CA ASN A 71 -8.86 -6.27 -5.49
C ASN A 71 -8.75 -5.91 -6.98
N GLU A 72 -9.88 -5.70 -7.67
CA GLU A 72 -9.90 -5.20 -9.05
C GLU A 72 -9.39 -3.75 -9.15
N MET A 73 -9.81 -2.87 -8.24
CA MET A 73 -9.33 -1.49 -8.18
C MET A 73 -7.82 -1.41 -7.96
N ILE A 74 -7.29 -2.26 -7.06
CA ILE A 74 -5.85 -2.35 -6.78
C ILE A 74 -5.09 -2.90 -7.99
N ALA A 75 -5.64 -3.89 -8.70
CA ALA A 75 -4.99 -4.48 -9.88
C ALA A 75 -4.80 -3.48 -11.03
N LYS A 76 -5.62 -2.42 -11.09
CA LYS A 76 -5.49 -1.33 -12.08
C LYS A 76 -4.37 -0.33 -11.74
N GLN A 77 -3.81 -0.40 -10.53
CA GLN A 77 -2.76 0.53 -10.09
C GLN A 77 -1.37 0.07 -10.55
N SER A 78 -0.39 0.99 -10.46
CA SER A 78 1.01 0.64 -10.64
C SER A 78 1.43 -0.42 -9.60
N VAL A 79 2.43 -1.26 -9.91
CA VAL A 79 2.95 -2.25 -8.93
C VAL A 79 3.36 -1.59 -7.61
N LYS A 80 3.82 -0.35 -7.68
CA LYS A 80 4.23 0.42 -6.51
C LYS A 80 3.04 0.81 -5.64
N ASP A 81 2.00 1.35 -6.23
CA ASP A 81 0.81 1.82 -5.51
C ASP A 81 -0.10 0.67 -5.08
N ALA A 82 -0.11 -0.40 -5.88
CA ALA A 82 -0.72 -1.68 -5.52
C ALA A 82 0.02 -2.39 -4.37
N THR A 83 1.26 -2.01 -4.04
CA THR A 83 1.93 -2.53 -2.84
C THR A 83 1.46 -1.76 -1.61
N ILE A 84 0.46 -2.32 -0.93
CA ILE A 84 -0.18 -1.71 0.24
C ILE A 84 0.15 -2.51 1.50
N TYR A 85 0.37 -1.79 2.60
CA TYR A 85 0.59 -2.33 3.93
C TYR A 85 -0.47 -1.76 4.86
N VAL A 86 -1.05 -2.64 5.69
CA VAL A 86 -1.92 -2.31 6.81
C VAL A 86 -1.28 -2.83 8.07
N GLU A 87 -1.06 -1.96 9.04
CA GLU A 87 -0.38 -2.31 10.28
C GLU A 87 -0.90 -1.45 11.44
N PRO A 88 -1.07 -2.02 12.65
CA PRO A 88 -1.37 -1.25 13.84
C PRO A 88 -0.25 -0.27 14.19
N THR A 89 -0.64 0.86 14.75
CA THR A 89 0.23 1.84 15.40
C THR A 89 -0.38 2.20 16.75
N ASP A 90 0.23 3.13 17.49
CA ASP A 90 -0.29 3.54 18.79
C ASP A 90 -1.70 4.12 18.69
N GLY A 91 -2.70 3.40 19.20
CA GLY A 91 -4.13 3.75 19.21
C GLY A 91 -4.82 3.84 17.84
N ALA A 92 -4.18 3.36 16.76
CA ALA A 92 -4.72 3.46 15.42
C ALA A 92 -4.22 2.34 14.49
N ILE A 93 -4.78 2.28 13.29
CA ILE A 93 -4.31 1.38 12.24
C ILE A 93 -3.92 2.22 11.03
N ARG A 94 -2.69 1.99 10.56
CA ARG A 94 -2.09 2.71 9.44
C ARG A 94 -2.22 1.90 8.16
N ILE A 95 -2.65 2.57 7.10
CA ILE A 95 -2.56 2.10 5.72
C ILE A 95 -1.49 2.93 5.01
N ARG A 96 -0.54 2.28 4.32
CA ARG A 96 0.52 2.97 3.56
C ARG A 96 0.94 2.20 2.31
N ASN A 97 1.54 2.91 1.36
CA ASN A 97 2.20 2.35 0.19
C ASN A 97 3.73 2.38 0.32
N LYS A 98 4.47 2.20 -0.77
CA LYS A 98 5.93 2.39 -0.82
C LYS A 98 6.32 3.87 -0.89
N TRP A 99 7.48 4.21 -0.33
CA TRP A 99 8.11 5.52 -0.48
C TRP A 99 8.23 5.98 -1.94
N ASN A 100 7.87 7.23 -2.21
CA ASN A 100 7.99 7.88 -3.51
C ASN A 100 8.90 9.10 -3.47
N ASN A 101 9.45 9.51 -4.61
CA ASN A 101 10.17 10.79 -4.70
C ASN A 101 9.16 11.95 -4.85
N HIS A 102 9.58 13.18 -4.58
CA HIS A 102 8.70 14.36 -4.67
C HIS A 102 8.06 14.57 -6.07
N LEU A 103 8.73 14.16 -7.15
CA LEU A 103 8.24 14.35 -8.52
C LEU A 103 7.06 13.43 -8.85
N SER A 104 7.07 12.21 -8.28
CA SER A 104 6.07 11.18 -8.55
C SER A 104 5.09 10.99 -7.39
N PHE A 105 5.25 11.73 -6.29
CA PHE A 105 4.36 11.62 -5.14
C PHE A 105 3.02 12.29 -5.43
N GLY A 106 1.94 11.53 -5.29
CA GLY A 106 0.58 12.01 -5.41
C GLY A 106 -0.41 10.93 -4.98
N ILE A 107 -1.56 11.35 -4.48
CA ILE A 107 -2.68 10.47 -4.16
C ILE A 107 -3.81 10.78 -5.13
N THR A 108 -4.08 9.85 -6.03
CA THR A 108 -5.20 9.95 -6.97
C THR A 108 -6.51 9.68 -6.24
N LYS A 109 -7.63 10.05 -6.88
CA LYS A 109 -8.97 9.74 -6.37
C LYS A 109 -9.16 8.23 -6.18
N ASP A 110 -8.72 7.44 -7.15
CA ASP A 110 -8.84 5.98 -7.11
C ASP A 110 -8.04 5.38 -5.94
N LEU A 111 -6.82 5.89 -5.68
CA LEU A 111 -6.03 5.46 -4.53
C LEU A 111 -6.70 5.82 -3.21
N PHE A 112 -7.29 7.02 -3.12
CA PHE A 112 -8.06 7.41 -1.93
C PHE A 112 -9.25 6.48 -1.70
N GLU A 113 -9.99 6.12 -2.74
CA GLU A 113 -11.15 5.24 -2.65
C GLU A 113 -10.76 3.81 -2.24
N ILE A 114 -9.64 3.29 -2.77
CA ILE A 114 -9.03 2.04 -2.32
C ILE A 114 -8.73 2.09 -0.80
N TYR A 115 -8.09 3.17 -0.32
CA TYR A 115 -7.75 3.29 1.09
C TYR A 115 -8.98 3.48 1.99
N ASP A 116 -10.00 4.20 1.54
CA ASP A 116 -11.26 4.36 2.27
C ASP A 116 -12.00 3.02 2.40
N ARG A 117 -12.04 2.22 1.33
CA ARG A 117 -12.61 0.87 1.36
C ARG A 117 -11.87 -0.07 2.31
N ILE A 118 -10.54 -0.04 2.31
CA ILE A 118 -9.72 -0.77 3.30
C ILE A 118 -10.04 -0.29 4.72
N ALA A 119 -10.20 1.02 4.93
CA ALA A 119 -10.59 1.58 6.22
C ALA A 119 -11.96 1.10 6.69
N GLY A 120 -12.92 0.92 5.78
CA GLY A 120 -14.20 0.29 6.07
C GLY A 120 -14.03 -1.14 6.60
N HIS A 121 -13.20 -1.96 5.95
CA HIS A 121 -12.89 -3.32 6.41
C HIS A 121 -12.23 -3.33 7.79
N ILE A 122 -11.26 -2.44 8.02
CA ILE A 122 -10.59 -2.28 9.32
C ILE A 122 -11.62 -2.00 10.43
N LYS A 123 -12.58 -1.10 10.20
CA LYS A 123 -13.62 -0.77 11.20
C LYS A 123 -14.58 -1.93 11.46
N SER A 124 -14.73 -2.85 10.51
CA SER A 124 -15.63 -4.00 10.62
C SER A 124 -15.00 -5.20 11.36
N VAL A 125 -13.67 -5.21 11.55
CA VAL A 125 -12.92 -6.21 12.32
C VAL A 125 -12.94 -5.83 13.80
#